data_AF-A0AAX3V656-F1
#
_entry.id   AF-A0AAX3V656-F1
#
_cell.length_a   1.000
_cell.length_b   1.000
_cell.length_c   1.000
_cell.angle_alpha   90.00
_cell.angle_beta   90.00
_cell.angle_gamma   90.00
#
_symmetry.space_group_name_H-M   'P 1'
#
loop_
_entity.id
_entity.type
_entity.pdbx_description
1 polymer ?
#
loop_
_entity_poly.entity_id
_entity_poly.type
_entity_poly.pdbx_seq_one_letter_code
_entity_poly.pdbx_strand_id
1 'polypeptide(L)'
;MSVPEAGVPAVSIREVGPRDGLQIEDPVSLAEKLRLVEALAATGVSRIEATSFVSPRAVPALADAELLAAELHQWPGIEFSALVAGIGGAKRAVAAGMKTVEYVVSASNSHSEANTRSTTEQATERIGEVVRIVHEAGGRVEVIVATAWDCPFDGPTDPDRVLRIAEQAKEFGADQFSIADTIGTATPGRVGRLIDAVGERVGDFGLGVHFHNTRGAGLASALAAVQHGVRNLDASTGGLGGCPFAPGASGNIATEELVYMLEDMGVATGIDLDASIRAAAVAEEIVGHTVPSNLLRAGDRKR
;
A
#
# COMPACT_ATOMS: atom_id res chain seq x y z
N MET A 1 -4.56 -9.01 24.75
CA MET A 1 -4.36 -9.45 23.36
C MET A 1 -3.80 -10.85 23.43
N SER A 2 -4.57 -11.86 23.02
CA SER A 2 -4.06 -13.22 22.89
C SER A 2 -3.12 -13.27 21.69
N VAL A 3 -1.95 -13.91 21.85
CA VAL A 3 -1.10 -14.29 20.73
C VAL A 3 -1.94 -15.23 19.85
N PRO A 4 -1.93 -15.07 18.52
CA PRO A 4 -2.71 -15.96 17.67
C PRO A 4 -2.29 -17.42 17.89
N GLU A 5 -3.25 -18.33 18.11
CA GLU A 5 -2.97 -19.76 18.21
C GLU A 5 -2.53 -20.32 16.84
N ALA A 6 -1.74 -21.40 16.85
CA ALA A 6 -1.35 -22.10 15.63
C ALA A 6 -2.59 -22.46 14.79
N GLY A 7 -2.63 -22.01 13.53
CA GLY A 7 -3.80 -22.16 12.65
C GLY A 7 -4.42 -20.87 12.12
N VAL A 8 -3.78 -19.71 12.32
CA VAL A 8 -4.20 -18.44 11.68
C VAL A 8 -4.14 -18.59 10.15
N PRO A 9 -5.19 -18.14 9.42
CA PRO A 9 -5.13 -18.08 7.97
C PRO A 9 -3.94 -17.24 7.48
N ALA A 10 -3.33 -17.65 6.37
CA ALA A 10 -2.20 -16.94 5.77
C ALA A 10 -2.53 -15.46 5.51
N VAL A 11 -1.51 -14.60 5.66
CA VAL A 11 -1.57 -13.19 5.31
C VAL A 11 -1.00 -12.99 3.91
N SER A 12 -1.70 -12.22 3.08
CA SER A 12 -1.19 -11.74 1.80
C SER A 12 -0.55 -10.37 2.01
N ILE A 13 0.75 -10.28 1.76
CA ILE A 13 1.48 -9.01 1.74
C ILE A 13 1.55 -8.50 0.30
N ARG A 14 1.16 -7.24 0.09
CA ARG A 14 1.45 -6.50 -1.14
C ARG A 14 2.66 -5.62 -0.90
N GLU A 15 3.68 -5.82 -1.72
CA GLU A 15 4.89 -5.01 -1.71
C GLU A 15 4.65 -3.70 -2.47
N VAL A 16 4.78 -2.57 -1.78
CA VAL A 16 4.53 -1.24 -2.34
C VAL A 16 5.79 -0.43 -2.61
N GLY A 17 6.97 -0.99 -2.35
CA GLY A 17 8.27 -0.35 -2.55
C GLY A 17 8.47 0.29 -3.94
N PRO A 18 8.18 -0.41 -5.05
CA PRO A 18 8.35 0.16 -6.40
C PRO A 18 7.48 1.39 -6.68
N ARG A 19 6.33 1.54 -6.01
CA ARG A 19 5.45 2.72 -6.12
C ARG A 19 5.63 3.65 -4.94
N ASP A 20 5.07 3.31 -3.78
CA ASP A 20 4.99 4.16 -2.60
C ASP A 20 6.37 4.38 -1.98
N GLY A 21 7.24 3.36 -2.03
CA GLY A 21 8.61 3.45 -1.58
C GLY A 21 9.43 4.48 -2.37
N LEU A 22 9.41 4.36 -3.70
CA LEU A 22 10.20 5.21 -4.59
C LEU A 22 9.60 6.61 -4.85
N GLN A 23 8.32 6.86 -4.56
CA GLN A 23 7.64 8.09 -5.00
C GLN A 23 8.25 9.38 -4.47
N ILE A 24 8.86 9.34 -3.28
CA ILE A 24 9.49 10.50 -2.63
C ILE A 24 11.00 10.56 -2.85
N GLU A 25 11.58 9.53 -3.45
CA GLU A 25 13.00 9.43 -3.70
C GLU A 25 13.40 10.23 -4.94
N ASP A 26 14.70 10.52 -5.05
CA ASP A 26 15.24 11.03 -6.30
C ASP A 26 14.96 10.03 -7.43
N PRO A 27 14.59 10.48 -8.66
CA PRO A 27 14.23 9.57 -9.72
C PRO A 27 15.35 8.58 -10.06
N VAL A 28 15.06 7.30 -9.89
CA VAL A 28 15.93 6.20 -10.30
C VAL A 28 15.59 5.74 -11.72
N SER A 29 16.55 5.12 -12.39
CA SER A 29 16.39 4.65 -13.77
C SER A 29 15.40 3.48 -13.87
N LEU A 30 14.83 3.29 -15.05
CA LEU A 30 13.99 2.11 -15.34
C LEU A 30 14.73 0.80 -15.05
N ALA A 31 16.02 0.72 -15.38
CA ALA A 31 16.84 -0.47 -15.11
C ALA A 31 16.95 -0.79 -13.61
N GLU A 32 17.07 0.24 -12.77
CA GLU A 32 17.08 0.09 -11.32
C GLU A 32 15.70 -0.34 -10.79
N LYS A 33 14.60 0.20 -11.33
CA LYS A 33 13.24 -0.26 -10.98
C LYS A 33 13.02 -1.72 -11.35
N LEU A 34 13.45 -2.16 -12.54
CA LEU A 34 13.37 -3.56 -12.94
C LEU A 34 14.25 -4.45 -12.05
N ARG A 35 15.44 -3.98 -11.66
CA ARG A 35 16.31 -4.67 -10.70
C ARG A 35 15.63 -4.83 -9.34
N LEU A 36 14.89 -3.82 -8.89
CA LEU A 36 14.10 -3.90 -7.66
C LEU A 36 12.97 -4.92 -7.80
N VAL A 37 12.18 -4.87 -8.88
CA VAL A 37 11.09 -5.82 -9.12
C VAL A 37 11.61 -7.27 -9.20
N GLU A 38 12.74 -7.51 -9.86
CA GLU A 38 13.39 -8.83 -9.91
C GLU A 38 13.76 -9.33 -8.51
N ALA A 39 14.37 -8.47 -7.68
CA ALA A 39 14.73 -8.82 -6.31
C ALA A 39 13.51 -9.13 -5.45
N LEU A 40 12.42 -8.38 -5.62
CA LEU A 40 11.15 -8.61 -4.95
C LEU A 40 10.48 -9.90 -5.42
N ALA A 41 10.50 -10.18 -6.73
CA ALA A 41 9.95 -11.41 -7.30
C ALA A 41 10.65 -12.66 -6.72
N ALA A 42 11.97 -12.58 -6.51
CA ALA A 42 12.75 -13.66 -5.91
C ALA A 42 12.37 -13.97 -4.44
N THR A 43 11.61 -13.08 -3.79
CA THR A 43 11.09 -13.32 -2.43
C THR A 43 9.89 -14.25 -2.39
N GLY A 44 9.21 -14.47 -3.53
CA GLY A 44 7.96 -15.22 -3.58
C GLY A 44 6.70 -14.36 -3.34
N VAL A 45 6.84 -13.04 -3.23
CA VAL A 45 5.69 -12.12 -3.16
C VAL A 45 4.79 -12.31 -4.38
N SER A 46 3.47 -12.35 -4.14
CA SER A 46 2.46 -12.57 -5.19
C SER A 46 1.78 -11.28 -5.66
N ARG A 47 1.95 -10.16 -4.93
CA ARG A 47 1.34 -8.87 -5.21
C ARG A 47 2.37 -7.75 -5.10
N ILE A 48 2.52 -6.95 -6.16
CA ILE A 48 3.40 -5.78 -6.18
C ILE A 48 2.63 -4.58 -6.71
N GLU A 49 2.63 -3.49 -5.96
CA GLU A 49 2.23 -2.19 -6.49
C GLU A 49 3.39 -1.59 -7.29
N ALA A 50 3.32 -1.70 -8.61
CA ALA A 50 4.47 -1.46 -9.47
C ALA A 50 4.76 0.02 -9.70
N THR A 51 3.71 0.84 -9.86
CA THR A 51 3.86 2.24 -10.27
C THR A 51 2.58 3.05 -10.05
N SER A 52 2.59 4.32 -10.45
CA SER A 52 1.43 5.20 -10.41
C SER A 52 1.24 6.00 -11.69
N PHE A 53 0.00 6.09 -12.17
CA PHE A 53 -0.37 6.91 -13.34
C PHE A 53 -0.85 8.30 -12.91
N VAL A 54 -0.04 8.98 -12.11
CA VAL A 54 -0.24 10.37 -11.69
C VAL A 54 0.49 11.34 -12.62
N SER A 55 0.43 12.63 -12.31
CA SER A 55 1.16 13.67 -13.04
C SER A 55 2.67 13.50 -12.84
N PRO A 56 3.47 13.35 -13.90
CA PRO A 56 4.94 13.31 -13.80
C PRO A 56 5.55 14.59 -13.21
N ARG A 57 4.81 15.70 -13.24
CA ARG A 57 5.23 16.94 -12.56
C ARG A 57 5.03 16.88 -11.05
N ALA A 58 4.02 16.14 -10.58
CA ALA A 58 3.73 15.99 -9.16
C ALA A 58 4.62 14.92 -8.54
N VAL A 59 4.85 13.82 -9.27
CA VAL A 59 5.70 12.70 -8.82
C VAL A 59 6.69 12.32 -9.92
N PRO A 60 7.82 13.04 -10.03
CA PRO A 60 8.84 12.80 -11.07
C PRO A 60 9.44 11.39 -11.02
N ALA A 61 9.55 10.82 -9.82
CA ALA A 61 10.09 9.47 -9.61
C ALA A 61 9.29 8.37 -10.34
N LEU A 62 8.02 8.62 -10.67
CA LEU A 62 7.12 7.65 -11.34
C LEU A 62 6.75 8.06 -12.77
N ALA A 63 7.53 8.96 -13.40
CA ALA A 63 7.25 9.50 -14.73
C ALA A 63 7.30 8.45 -15.86
N ASP A 64 7.95 7.31 -15.63
CA ASP A 64 8.17 6.21 -16.57
C ASP A 64 7.19 5.04 -16.37
N ALA A 65 6.03 5.29 -15.73
CA ALA A 65 5.00 4.29 -15.43
C ALA A 65 4.64 3.40 -16.62
N GLU A 66 4.41 3.98 -17.81
CA GLU A 66 4.13 3.22 -19.04
C GLU A 66 5.28 2.30 -19.46
N LEU A 67 6.54 2.74 -19.28
CA LEU A 67 7.71 1.94 -19.64
C LEU A 67 7.90 0.77 -18.67
N LEU A 68 7.72 1.01 -17.38
CA LEU A 68 7.75 -0.06 -16.37
C LEU A 68 6.63 -1.08 -16.61
N ALA A 69 5.40 -0.62 -16.85
CA ALA A 69 4.25 -1.48 -17.10
C ALA A 69 4.47 -2.44 -18.29
N ALA A 70 5.15 -1.98 -19.34
CA ALA A 70 5.46 -2.80 -20.52
C ALA A 70 6.38 -4.00 -20.20
N GLU A 71 7.18 -3.92 -19.14
CA GLU A 71 8.16 -4.94 -18.75
C GLU A 71 7.64 -5.95 -17.73
N LEU A 72 6.51 -5.66 -17.06
CA LEU A 72 5.99 -6.51 -15.97
C LEU A 72 5.61 -7.93 -16.40
N HIS A 73 5.42 -8.17 -17.70
CA HIS A 73 5.16 -9.50 -18.27
C HIS A 73 6.31 -10.51 -18.02
N GLN A 74 7.50 -10.04 -17.64
CA GLN A 74 8.64 -10.87 -17.26
C GLN A 74 8.38 -11.69 -15.97
N TRP A 75 7.42 -11.27 -15.12
CA TRP A 75 7.05 -11.95 -13.87
C TRP A 75 5.58 -12.38 -13.86
N PRO A 76 5.17 -13.37 -14.67
CA PRO A 76 3.76 -13.75 -14.84
C PRO A 76 3.09 -14.36 -13.60
N GLY A 77 3.87 -14.69 -12.56
CA GLY A 77 3.36 -15.19 -11.28
C GLY A 77 2.95 -14.10 -10.29
N ILE A 78 3.16 -12.82 -10.63
CA ILE A 78 2.90 -11.69 -9.75
C ILE A 78 1.71 -10.90 -10.28
N GLU A 79 0.79 -10.59 -9.38
CA GLU A 79 -0.25 -9.61 -9.62
C GLU A 79 0.31 -8.21 -9.43
N PHE A 80 0.42 -7.48 -10.54
CA PHE A 80 0.84 -6.08 -10.51
C PHE A 80 -0.35 -5.13 -10.47
N SER A 81 -0.29 -4.18 -9.54
CA SER A 81 -1.23 -3.07 -9.44
C SER A 81 -0.57 -1.73 -9.72
N ALA A 82 -1.38 -0.72 -10.03
CA ALA A 82 -0.90 0.65 -10.16
C ALA A 82 -1.87 1.65 -9.54
N LEU A 83 -1.32 2.64 -8.85
CA LEU A 83 -2.09 3.72 -8.23
C LEU A 83 -2.57 4.73 -9.26
N VAL A 84 -3.81 5.19 -9.09
CA VAL A 84 -4.37 6.30 -9.86
C VAL A 84 -5.04 7.31 -8.92
N ALA A 85 -4.93 8.59 -9.27
CA ALA A 85 -5.58 9.69 -8.54
C ALA A 85 -6.86 10.21 -9.24
N GLY A 86 -7.30 9.54 -10.31
CA GLY A 86 -8.55 9.87 -11.01
C GLY A 86 -8.68 9.21 -12.37
N ILE A 87 -9.75 9.58 -13.07
CA ILE A 87 -10.20 9.00 -14.35
C ILE A 87 -9.10 8.99 -15.42
N GLY A 88 -8.33 10.07 -15.54
CA GLY A 88 -7.24 10.16 -16.53
C GLY A 88 -6.12 9.15 -16.25
N GLY A 89 -5.77 8.94 -14.98
CA GLY A 89 -4.81 7.93 -14.56
C GLY A 89 -5.35 6.51 -14.81
N ALA A 90 -6.62 6.25 -14.49
CA ALA A 90 -7.26 4.96 -14.75
C ALA A 90 -7.23 4.57 -16.24
N LYS A 91 -7.54 5.52 -17.14
CA LYS A 91 -7.45 5.30 -18.59
C LYS A 91 -6.03 4.97 -19.06
N ARG A 92 -5.02 5.68 -18.51
CA ARG A 92 -3.60 5.42 -18.84
C ARG A 92 -3.14 4.06 -18.32
N ALA A 93 -3.48 3.72 -17.07
CA ALA A 93 -3.16 2.43 -16.45
C ALA A 93 -3.70 1.26 -17.28
N VAL A 94 -4.98 1.33 -17.65
CA VAL A 94 -5.62 0.32 -18.51
C VAL A 94 -4.97 0.25 -19.88
N ALA A 95 -4.68 1.39 -20.52
CA ALA A 95 -4.00 1.43 -21.82
C ALA A 95 -2.58 0.84 -21.77
N ALA A 96 -1.90 0.97 -20.63
CA ALA A 96 -0.59 0.37 -20.36
C ALA A 96 -0.65 -1.12 -20.01
N GLY A 97 -1.85 -1.71 -19.94
CA GLY A 97 -2.05 -3.14 -19.69
C GLY A 97 -2.23 -3.53 -18.23
N MET A 98 -2.31 -2.57 -17.31
CA MET A 98 -2.53 -2.86 -15.88
C MET A 98 -3.90 -3.51 -15.67
N LYS A 99 -3.92 -4.60 -14.88
CA LYS A 99 -5.14 -5.37 -14.57
C LYS A 99 -5.71 -5.09 -13.19
N THR A 100 -4.90 -4.61 -12.26
CA THR A 100 -5.36 -4.13 -10.95
C THR A 100 -5.05 -2.64 -10.85
N VAL A 101 -6.06 -1.84 -10.50
CA VAL A 101 -5.94 -0.39 -10.35
C VAL A 101 -6.34 0.00 -8.93
N GLU A 102 -5.50 0.80 -8.28
CA GLU A 102 -5.71 1.28 -6.92
C GLU A 102 -6.12 2.75 -6.96
N TYR A 103 -7.39 3.04 -6.68
CA TYR A 103 -7.90 4.41 -6.69
C TYR A 103 -7.87 5.02 -5.29
N VAL A 104 -7.08 6.07 -5.11
CA VAL A 104 -6.93 6.74 -3.81
C VAL A 104 -8.00 7.82 -3.60
N VAL A 105 -8.64 7.77 -2.44
CA VAL A 105 -9.55 8.79 -1.91
C VAL A 105 -9.02 9.24 -0.55
N SER A 106 -8.91 10.55 -0.31
CA SER A 106 -8.50 11.04 1.01
C SER A 106 -9.71 11.26 1.90
N ALA A 107 -9.68 10.74 3.13
CA ALA A 107 -10.76 10.97 4.09
C ALA A 107 -10.81 12.42 4.59
N SER A 108 -9.79 13.25 4.36
CA SER A 108 -9.78 14.69 4.67
C SER A 108 -9.90 15.55 3.41
N ASN A 109 -10.68 16.63 3.47
CA ASN A 109 -10.81 17.58 2.37
C ASN A 109 -9.49 18.33 2.14
N SER A 110 -8.83 18.84 3.19
CA SER A 110 -7.57 19.57 3.05
C SER A 110 -6.47 18.69 2.43
N HIS A 111 -6.40 17.42 2.83
CA HIS A 111 -5.47 16.47 2.21
C HIS A 111 -5.85 16.17 0.76
N SER A 112 -7.15 15.95 0.48
CA SER A 112 -7.65 15.70 -0.87
C SER A 112 -7.36 16.87 -1.81
N GLU A 113 -7.56 18.10 -1.37
CA GLU A 113 -7.30 19.30 -2.15
C GLU A 113 -5.81 19.51 -2.41
N ALA A 114 -4.96 19.28 -1.40
CA ALA A 114 -3.51 19.33 -1.56
C ALA A 114 -2.98 18.25 -2.52
N ASN A 115 -3.55 17.04 -2.46
CA ASN A 115 -3.07 15.88 -3.20
C ASN A 115 -3.61 15.83 -4.65
N THR A 116 -4.93 16.01 -4.83
CA THR A 116 -5.62 15.80 -6.12
C THR A 116 -6.41 17.02 -6.60
N ARG A 117 -6.39 18.14 -5.88
CA ARG A 117 -7.15 19.37 -6.20
C ARG A 117 -8.65 19.13 -6.33
N SER A 118 -9.18 18.21 -5.53
CA SER A 118 -10.62 17.94 -5.41
C SER A 118 -10.98 17.63 -3.97
N THR A 119 -12.24 17.85 -3.59
CA THR A 119 -12.73 17.47 -2.25
C THR A 119 -12.82 15.94 -2.10
N THR A 120 -12.97 15.45 -0.87
CA THR A 120 -13.26 14.03 -0.61
C THR A 120 -14.49 13.59 -1.38
N GLU A 121 -15.59 14.35 -1.30
CA GLU A 121 -16.86 14.03 -1.96
C GLU A 121 -16.68 13.84 -3.48
N GLN A 122 -16.00 14.79 -4.13
CA GLN A 122 -15.73 14.74 -5.57
C GLN A 122 -14.85 13.56 -5.96
N ALA A 123 -13.93 13.13 -5.09
CA ALA A 123 -13.12 11.95 -5.33
C ALA A 123 -13.99 10.68 -5.18
N THR A 124 -14.83 10.61 -4.15
CA THR A 124 -15.73 9.47 -3.93
C THR A 124 -16.76 9.30 -5.05
N GLU A 125 -17.33 10.40 -5.58
CA GLU A 125 -18.25 10.38 -6.72
C GLU A 125 -17.60 9.82 -8.01
N ARG A 126 -16.27 9.87 -8.13
CA ARG A 126 -15.54 9.34 -9.30
C ARG A 126 -15.30 7.84 -9.24
N ILE A 127 -15.52 7.19 -8.10
CA ILE A 127 -15.27 5.75 -7.93
C ILE A 127 -16.01 4.95 -9.01
N GLY A 128 -17.30 5.19 -9.21
CA GLY A 128 -18.10 4.45 -10.19
C GLY A 128 -17.58 4.54 -11.62
N GLU A 129 -17.08 5.71 -12.03
CA GLU A 129 -16.49 5.88 -13.37
C GLU A 129 -15.12 5.18 -13.49
N VAL A 130 -14.31 5.19 -12.42
CA VAL A 130 -13.04 4.44 -12.39
C VAL A 130 -13.30 2.94 -12.47
N VAL A 131 -14.24 2.42 -11.67
CA VAL A 131 -14.68 1.02 -11.71
C VAL A 131 -15.12 0.64 -13.11
N ARG A 132 -16.01 1.43 -13.73
CA ARG A 132 -16.50 1.19 -15.10
C ARG A 132 -15.35 1.09 -16.11
N ILE A 133 -14.42 2.03 -16.11
CA ILE A 133 -13.28 2.06 -17.04
C ILE A 133 -12.41 0.81 -16.91
N VAL A 134 -12.13 0.39 -15.67
CA VAL A 134 -11.22 -0.73 -15.40
C VAL A 134 -11.91 -2.07 -15.66
N HIS A 135 -13.17 -2.22 -15.26
CA HIS A 135 -13.96 -3.43 -15.51
C HIS A 135 -14.25 -3.65 -16.99
N GLU A 136 -14.52 -2.61 -17.77
CA GLU A 136 -14.68 -2.71 -19.24
C GLU A 136 -13.42 -3.25 -19.94
N ALA A 137 -12.25 -3.09 -19.32
CA ALA A 137 -10.98 -3.66 -19.78
C ALA A 137 -10.63 -5.02 -19.14
N GLY A 138 -11.56 -5.59 -18.38
CA GLY A 138 -11.40 -6.86 -17.66
C GLY A 138 -10.42 -6.79 -16.48
N GLY A 139 -10.24 -5.62 -15.89
CA GLY A 139 -9.43 -5.41 -14.69
C GLY A 139 -10.25 -5.38 -13.40
N ARG A 140 -9.58 -5.12 -12.28
CA ARG A 140 -10.16 -4.96 -10.92
C ARG A 140 -9.75 -3.64 -10.29
N VAL A 141 -10.59 -3.13 -9.40
CA VAL A 141 -10.37 -1.89 -8.67
C VAL A 141 -10.32 -2.12 -7.18
N GLU A 142 -9.26 -1.62 -6.55
CA GLU A 142 -9.22 -1.40 -5.11
C GLU A 142 -9.39 0.10 -4.82
N VAL A 143 -10.26 0.45 -3.87
CA VAL A 143 -10.36 1.82 -3.36
C VAL A 143 -9.56 1.94 -2.07
N ILE A 144 -8.60 2.87 -2.04
CA ILE A 144 -7.73 3.11 -0.89
C ILE A 144 -8.14 4.42 -0.22
N VAL A 145 -8.43 4.38 1.08
CA VAL A 145 -8.71 5.56 1.87
C VAL A 145 -7.47 6.05 2.60
N ALA A 146 -6.86 7.12 2.09
CA ALA A 146 -5.81 7.86 2.76
C ALA A 146 -6.35 8.67 3.95
N THR A 147 -5.45 9.00 4.88
CA THR A 147 -5.75 9.76 6.11
C THR A 147 -6.90 9.17 6.92
N ALA A 148 -7.01 7.84 6.97
CA ALA A 148 -8.13 7.13 7.59
C ALA A 148 -8.22 7.35 9.12
N TRP A 149 -7.08 7.58 9.79
CA TRP A 149 -7.04 7.87 11.23
C TRP A 149 -6.82 9.34 11.54
N ASP A 150 -5.82 9.96 10.90
CA ASP A 150 -5.51 11.37 11.08
C ASP A 150 -5.02 11.97 9.76
N CYS A 151 -5.25 13.28 9.63
CA CYS A 151 -4.77 14.11 8.55
C CYS A 151 -3.68 15.08 9.05
N PRO A 152 -2.59 15.29 8.30
CA PRO A 152 -1.56 16.25 8.69
C PRO A 152 -2.04 17.71 8.72
N PHE A 153 -3.18 18.01 8.08
CA PHE A 153 -3.77 19.35 8.02
C PHE A 153 -4.94 19.52 9.00
N ASP A 154 -5.86 18.56 9.03
CA ASP A 154 -7.15 18.67 9.75
C ASP A 154 -7.13 18.01 11.13
N GLY A 155 -6.08 17.25 11.46
CA GLY A 155 -6.01 16.46 12.69
C GLY A 155 -6.85 15.18 12.60
N PRO A 156 -7.54 14.75 13.67
CA PRO A 156 -8.27 13.49 13.71
C PRO A 156 -9.35 13.39 12.63
N THR A 157 -9.35 12.27 11.91
CA THR A 157 -10.38 11.95 10.92
C THR A 157 -11.60 11.34 11.62
N ASP A 158 -12.79 11.88 11.36
CA ASP A 158 -14.04 11.27 11.77
C ASP A 158 -14.24 9.90 11.07
N PRO A 159 -14.34 8.78 11.81
CA PRO A 159 -14.52 7.44 11.23
C PRO A 159 -15.68 7.35 10.24
N ASP A 160 -16.77 8.10 10.44
CA ASP A 160 -17.92 8.08 9.54
C ASP A 160 -17.56 8.51 8.11
N ARG A 161 -16.51 9.31 7.93
CA ARG A 161 -16.00 9.66 6.60
C ARG A 161 -15.43 8.44 5.88
N VAL A 162 -14.66 7.62 6.60
CA VAL A 162 -14.11 6.35 6.06
C VAL A 162 -15.24 5.38 5.76
N LEU A 163 -16.19 5.24 6.67
CA LEU A 163 -17.33 4.32 6.51
C LEU A 163 -18.19 4.69 5.29
N ARG A 164 -18.49 5.98 5.07
CA ARG A 164 -19.22 6.41 3.87
C ARG A 164 -18.49 6.09 2.57
N ILE A 165 -17.17 6.31 2.53
CA ILE A 165 -16.36 5.97 1.35
C ILE A 165 -16.38 4.45 1.11
N ALA A 166 -16.27 3.64 2.17
CA ALA A 166 -16.32 2.18 2.07
C ALA A 166 -17.66 1.69 1.47
N GLU A 167 -18.78 2.25 1.94
CA GLU A 167 -20.10 1.93 1.39
C GLU A 167 -20.22 2.29 -0.07
N GLN A 168 -19.84 3.52 -0.43
CA GLN A 168 -19.91 3.96 -1.82
C GLN A 168 -18.99 3.14 -2.72
N ALA A 169 -17.79 2.77 -2.25
CA ALA A 169 -16.89 1.88 -2.98
C ALA A 169 -17.56 0.53 -3.28
N LYS A 170 -18.25 -0.06 -2.29
CA LYS A 170 -18.99 -1.31 -2.47
C LYS A 170 -20.20 -1.14 -3.38
N GLU A 171 -20.99 -0.08 -3.21
CA GLU A 171 -22.17 0.21 -4.04
C GLU A 171 -21.80 0.44 -5.51
N PHE A 172 -20.67 1.09 -5.76
CA PHE A 172 -20.15 1.31 -7.10
C PHE A 172 -19.43 0.09 -7.70
N GLY A 173 -19.29 -0.99 -6.95
CA GLY A 173 -18.76 -2.26 -7.44
C GLY A 173 -17.23 -2.34 -7.48
N ALA A 174 -16.51 -1.60 -6.63
CA ALA A 174 -15.08 -1.89 -6.43
C ALA A 174 -14.90 -3.33 -5.92
N ASP A 175 -13.74 -3.93 -6.20
CA ASP A 175 -13.46 -5.34 -5.89
C ASP A 175 -12.83 -5.51 -4.50
N GLN A 176 -12.09 -4.48 -4.06
CA GLN A 176 -11.39 -4.45 -2.78
C GLN A 176 -11.41 -3.04 -2.18
N PHE A 177 -11.16 -2.96 -0.89
CA PHE A 177 -11.08 -1.71 -0.15
C PHE A 177 -9.93 -1.75 0.85
N SER A 178 -9.20 -0.65 1.00
CA SER A 178 -8.17 -0.55 2.03
C SER A 178 -8.16 0.79 2.74
N ILE A 179 -7.64 0.78 3.97
CA ILE A 179 -7.50 1.96 4.81
C ILE A 179 -6.03 2.20 5.13
N ALA A 180 -5.58 3.44 4.95
CA ALA A 180 -4.18 3.81 5.08
C ALA A 180 -3.95 4.80 6.24
N ASP A 181 -3.00 4.46 7.11
CA ASP A 181 -2.41 5.37 8.10
C ASP A 181 -1.27 6.17 7.45
N THR A 182 -1.66 7.12 6.59
CA THR A 182 -0.77 7.90 5.71
C THR A 182 0.34 8.66 6.46
N ILE A 183 0.14 8.98 7.74
CA ILE A 183 1.11 9.76 8.52
C ILE A 183 1.66 8.99 9.73
N GLY A 184 1.34 7.70 9.88
CA GLY A 184 1.86 6.83 10.93
C GLY A 184 1.48 7.29 12.33
N THR A 185 0.20 7.56 12.57
CA THR A 185 -0.37 7.98 13.87
C THR A 185 -1.31 6.97 14.49
N ALA A 186 -1.70 5.92 13.75
CA ALA A 186 -2.59 4.91 14.23
C ALA A 186 -1.93 4.09 15.35
N THR A 187 -2.76 3.70 16.32
CA THR A 187 -2.36 2.82 17.42
C THR A 187 -3.25 1.58 17.42
N PRO A 188 -2.77 0.42 17.94
CA PRO A 188 -3.49 -0.85 17.86
C PRO A 188 -4.98 -0.78 18.23
N GLY A 189 -5.32 -0.08 19.32
CA GLY A 189 -6.71 0.06 19.75
C GLY A 189 -7.57 0.91 18.81
N ARG A 190 -7.00 1.93 18.14
CA ARG A 190 -7.71 2.72 17.12
C ARG A 190 -7.86 1.94 15.82
N VAL A 191 -6.88 1.10 15.50
CA VAL A 191 -6.91 0.23 14.32
C VAL A 191 -8.05 -0.78 14.43
N GLY A 192 -8.11 -1.54 15.52
CA GLY A 192 -9.17 -2.52 15.75
C GLY A 192 -10.57 -1.92 15.65
N ARG A 193 -10.82 -0.78 16.31
CA ARG A 193 -12.12 -0.10 16.26
C ARG A 193 -12.56 0.31 14.85
N LEU A 194 -11.64 0.83 14.03
CA LEU A 194 -11.99 1.25 12.67
C LEU A 194 -12.23 0.04 11.77
N ILE A 195 -11.41 -1.01 11.90
CA ILE A 195 -11.58 -2.27 11.16
C ILE A 195 -12.93 -2.92 11.48
N ASP A 196 -13.28 -3.03 12.77
CA ASP A 196 -14.57 -3.59 13.19
C ASP A 196 -15.74 -2.79 12.60
N ALA A 197 -15.68 -1.47 12.68
CA ALA A 197 -16.72 -0.60 12.14
C ALA A 197 -16.85 -0.70 10.60
N VAL A 198 -15.74 -0.81 9.88
CA VAL A 198 -15.75 -1.05 8.42
C VAL A 198 -16.37 -2.42 8.13
N GLY A 199 -15.96 -3.47 8.85
CA GLY A 199 -16.50 -4.82 8.68
C GLY A 199 -18.00 -4.92 8.95
N GLU A 200 -18.51 -4.23 9.97
CA GLU A 200 -19.95 -4.12 10.25
C GLU A 200 -20.72 -3.45 9.11
N ARG A 201 -20.09 -2.49 8.41
CA ARG A 201 -20.74 -1.69 7.36
C ARG A 201 -20.74 -2.38 6.00
N VAL A 202 -19.61 -2.96 5.60
CA VAL A 202 -19.42 -3.51 4.24
C VAL A 202 -19.25 -5.03 4.21
N GLY A 203 -19.24 -5.73 5.34
CA GLY A 203 -19.07 -7.18 5.41
C GLY A 203 -17.70 -7.63 4.88
N ASP A 204 -17.66 -8.84 4.32
CA ASP A 204 -16.47 -9.31 3.62
C ASP A 204 -16.31 -8.57 2.28
N PHE A 205 -15.44 -7.56 2.28
CA PHE A 205 -15.12 -6.71 1.14
C PHE A 205 -13.62 -6.70 0.83
N GLY A 206 -12.92 -7.78 1.18
CA GLY A 206 -11.49 -7.92 0.93
C GLY A 206 -10.64 -6.83 1.58
N LEU A 207 -10.99 -6.40 2.80
CA LEU A 207 -10.35 -5.28 3.51
C LEU A 207 -8.83 -5.44 3.57
N GLY A 208 -8.12 -4.43 3.09
CA GLY A 208 -6.68 -4.25 3.24
C GLY A 208 -6.32 -3.13 4.19
N VAL A 209 -5.08 -3.15 4.68
CA VAL A 209 -4.53 -2.12 5.55
C VAL A 209 -3.13 -1.72 5.12
N HIS A 210 -2.84 -0.44 5.28
CA HIS A 210 -1.56 0.16 4.94
C HIS A 210 -1.10 1.02 6.11
N PHE A 211 0.10 0.77 6.64
CA PHE A 211 0.62 1.48 7.81
C PHE A 211 2.00 2.06 7.54
N HIS A 212 2.13 3.35 7.81
CA HIS A 212 3.45 3.97 8.00
C HIS A 212 3.95 3.73 9.42
N ASN A 213 5.27 3.71 9.58
CA ASN A 213 5.93 3.49 10.87
C ASN A 213 6.44 4.78 11.54
N THR A 214 5.91 5.95 11.15
CA THR A 214 6.35 7.29 11.60
C THR A 214 6.55 7.42 13.11
N ARG A 215 5.68 6.81 13.90
CA ARG A 215 5.71 6.88 15.38
C ARG A 215 6.05 5.54 16.04
N GLY A 216 6.63 4.61 15.28
CA GLY A 216 7.07 3.30 15.79
C GLY A 216 5.93 2.33 16.13
N ALA A 217 4.70 2.63 15.70
CA ALA A 217 3.52 1.81 15.98
C ALA A 217 3.09 0.95 14.79
N GLY A 218 3.74 1.05 13.63
CA GLY A 218 3.27 0.46 12.37
C GLY A 218 3.12 -1.07 12.44
N LEU A 219 4.14 -1.80 12.90
CA LEU A 219 4.07 -3.27 13.03
C LEU A 219 3.04 -3.70 14.07
N ALA A 220 2.91 -2.95 15.18
CA ALA A 220 1.90 -3.23 16.19
C ALA A 220 0.47 -3.00 15.65
N SER A 221 0.29 -1.98 14.80
CA SER A 221 -0.95 -1.69 14.08
C SER A 221 -1.27 -2.77 13.05
N ALA A 222 -0.27 -3.25 12.30
CA ALA A 222 -0.41 -4.40 11.40
C ALA A 222 -0.86 -5.67 12.13
N LEU A 223 -0.23 -5.98 13.27
CA LEU A 223 -0.63 -7.11 14.11
C LEU A 223 -2.07 -6.95 14.62
N ALA A 224 -2.46 -5.74 15.07
CA ALA A 224 -3.82 -5.48 15.49
C ALA A 224 -4.81 -5.72 14.35
N ALA A 225 -4.50 -5.30 13.12
CA ALA A 225 -5.35 -5.57 11.97
C ALA A 225 -5.51 -7.08 11.72
N VAL A 226 -4.43 -7.86 11.79
CA VAL A 226 -4.47 -9.33 11.67
C VAL A 226 -5.33 -9.96 12.77
N GLN A 227 -5.23 -9.48 14.01
CA GLN A 227 -6.07 -9.95 15.13
C GLN A 227 -7.56 -9.64 14.93
N HIS A 228 -7.87 -8.56 14.21
CA HIS A 228 -9.23 -8.19 13.81
C HIS A 228 -9.66 -8.82 12.46
N GLY A 229 -8.93 -9.82 11.98
CA GLY A 229 -9.34 -10.63 10.82
C GLY A 229 -8.85 -10.13 9.46
N VAL A 230 -8.14 -9.01 9.38
CA VAL A 230 -7.55 -8.52 8.11
C VAL A 230 -6.45 -9.47 7.63
N ARG A 231 -6.44 -9.75 6.32
CA ARG A 231 -5.45 -10.64 5.69
C ARG A 231 -4.66 -9.99 4.55
N ASN A 232 -5.07 -8.81 4.09
CA ASN A 232 -4.37 -8.05 3.06
C ASN A 232 -3.59 -6.91 3.74
N LEU A 233 -2.27 -6.95 3.67
CA LEU A 233 -1.39 -5.97 4.30
C LEU A 233 -0.43 -5.39 3.27
N ASP A 234 -0.20 -4.08 3.36
CA ASP A 234 0.84 -3.41 2.57
C ASP A 234 2.12 -3.24 3.40
N ALA A 235 3.25 -3.45 2.75
CA ALA A 235 4.56 -3.18 3.30
C ALA A 235 5.53 -2.78 2.18
N SER A 236 6.63 -2.11 2.55
CA SER A 236 7.64 -1.63 1.61
C SER A 236 9.00 -2.19 1.97
N THR A 237 9.71 -2.74 0.99
CA THR A 237 11.08 -3.26 1.17
C THR A 237 12.00 -2.20 1.79
N GLY A 238 12.73 -2.58 2.84
CA GLY A 238 13.61 -1.65 3.57
C GLY A 238 12.87 -0.58 4.38
N GLY A 239 11.54 -0.58 4.40
CA GLY A 239 10.72 0.50 4.99
C GLY A 239 10.73 1.78 4.15
N LEU A 240 10.99 1.68 2.83
CA LEU A 240 10.99 2.83 1.93
C LEU A 240 9.65 3.56 1.89
N GLY A 241 9.71 4.83 1.52
CA GLY A 241 8.56 5.70 1.31
C GLY A 241 8.38 6.71 2.43
N GLY A 242 7.20 7.31 2.45
CA GLY A 242 6.87 8.39 3.38
C GLY A 242 5.84 9.33 2.77
N CYS A 243 5.35 10.25 3.60
CA CYS A 243 4.33 11.20 3.18
C CYS A 243 4.97 12.57 2.89
N PRO A 244 4.89 13.09 1.64
CA PRO A 244 5.45 14.41 1.31
C PRO A 244 4.74 15.55 2.07
N PHE A 245 3.53 15.30 2.58
CA PHE A 245 2.73 16.26 3.34
C PHE A 245 2.99 16.22 4.85
N ALA A 246 3.84 15.31 5.34
CA ALA A 246 4.20 15.21 6.75
C ALA A 246 5.74 15.23 6.90
N PRO A 247 6.36 16.42 7.02
CA PRO A 247 7.80 16.54 7.20
C PRO A 247 8.29 15.72 8.39
N GLY A 248 9.27 14.83 8.15
CA GLY A 248 9.82 13.94 9.17
C GLY A 248 9.00 12.67 9.44
N ALA A 249 7.94 12.41 8.66
CA ALA A 249 7.30 11.10 8.66
C ALA A 249 8.28 10.04 8.12
N SER A 250 8.50 8.97 8.89
CA SER A 250 9.18 7.80 8.32
C SER A 250 8.25 7.08 7.34
N GLY A 251 8.83 6.16 6.58
CA GLY A 251 8.13 5.43 5.54
C GLY A 251 7.17 4.37 6.04
N ASN A 252 6.88 3.46 5.13
CA ASN A 252 6.08 2.27 5.37
C ASN A 252 6.68 1.37 6.45
N ILE A 253 5.88 0.44 6.96
CA ILE A 253 6.44 -0.74 7.64
C ILE A 253 7.32 -1.53 6.67
N ALA A 254 8.49 -1.99 7.15
CA ALA A 254 9.42 -2.75 6.33
C ALA A 254 8.88 -4.16 6.05
N THR A 255 8.89 -4.59 4.78
CA THR A 255 8.38 -5.91 4.37
C THR A 255 9.06 -7.05 5.12
N GLU A 256 10.38 -7.02 5.20
CA GLU A 256 11.18 -8.03 5.87
C GLU A 256 10.92 -8.07 7.39
N GLU A 257 10.65 -6.93 8.02
CA GLU A 257 10.30 -6.88 9.45
C GLU A 257 8.89 -7.44 9.70
N LEU A 258 7.94 -7.16 8.80
CA LEU A 258 6.59 -7.72 8.85
C LEU A 258 6.61 -9.24 8.66
N VAL A 259 7.35 -9.73 7.66
CA VAL A 259 7.52 -11.18 7.40
C VAL A 259 8.14 -11.85 8.61
N TYR A 260 9.25 -11.33 9.12
CA TYR A 260 9.91 -11.87 10.31
C TYR A 260 8.96 -11.97 11.52
N MET A 261 8.21 -10.90 11.79
CA MET A 261 7.25 -10.87 12.91
C MET A 261 6.14 -11.91 12.72
N LEU A 262 5.50 -11.94 11.54
CA LEU A 262 4.36 -12.82 11.28
C LEU A 262 4.78 -14.30 11.29
N GLU A 263 5.90 -14.64 10.67
CA GLU A 263 6.37 -16.02 10.58
C GLU A 263 6.82 -16.57 11.93
N ASP A 264 7.51 -15.76 12.76
CA ASP A 264 7.85 -16.14 14.13
C ASP A 264 6.60 -16.35 14.99
N MET A 265 5.53 -15.61 14.71
CA MET A 265 4.22 -15.78 15.34
C MET A 265 3.42 -16.97 14.78
N GLY A 266 3.96 -17.71 13.80
CA GLY A 266 3.29 -18.85 13.18
C GLY A 266 2.21 -18.47 12.15
N VAL A 267 2.23 -17.23 11.66
CA VAL A 267 1.35 -16.75 10.58
C VAL A 267 2.09 -16.85 9.25
N ALA A 268 1.62 -17.71 8.35
CA ALA A 268 2.26 -17.90 7.05
C ALA A 268 2.10 -16.66 6.15
N THR A 269 3.19 -16.25 5.50
CA THR A 269 3.21 -15.15 4.52
C THR A 269 3.46 -15.64 3.09
N GLY A 270 4.19 -16.75 2.94
CA GLY A 270 4.64 -17.26 1.65
C GLY A 270 5.85 -16.52 1.07
N ILE A 271 6.46 -15.60 1.83
CA ILE A 271 7.61 -14.81 1.42
C ILE A 271 8.88 -15.36 2.09
N ASP A 272 9.93 -15.60 1.31
CA ASP A 272 11.24 -16.02 1.81
C ASP A 272 11.93 -14.85 2.53
N LEU A 273 12.12 -14.99 3.85
CA LEU A 273 12.67 -13.93 4.69
C LEU A 273 14.09 -13.51 4.27
N ASP A 274 14.97 -14.46 3.97
CA ASP A 274 16.35 -14.16 3.58
C ASP A 274 16.41 -13.41 2.25
N ALA A 275 15.54 -13.78 1.30
CA ALA A 275 15.37 -13.08 0.04
C ALA A 275 14.78 -11.68 0.27
N SER A 276 13.85 -11.53 1.19
CA SER A 276 13.27 -10.23 1.55
C SER A 276 14.33 -9.28 2.13
N ILE A 277 15.21 -9.77 3.01
CA ILE A 277 16.36 -9.00 3.52
C ILE A 277 17.32 -8.62 2.37
N ARG A 278 17.58 -9.53 1.42
CA ARG A 278 18.40 -9.21 0.23
C ARG A 278 17.74 -8.15 -0.66
N ALA A 279 16.42 -8.21 -0.84
CA ALA A 279 15.68 -7.22 -1.61
C ALA A 279 15.73 -5.84 -0.94
N ALA A 280 15.69 -5.76 0.40
CA ALA A 280 15.89 -4.52 1.13
C ALA A 280 17.30 -3.94 0.92
N ALA A 281 18.34 -4.78 0.84
CA ALA A 281 19.69 -4.35 0.50
C ALA A 281 19.78 -3.78 -0.93
N VAL A 282 19.10 -4.40 -1.90
CA VAL A 282 19.00 -3.91 -3.28
C VAL A 282 18.31 -2.56 -3.34
N ALA A 283 17.24 -2.38 -2.56
CA ALA A 283 16.50 -1.13 -2.45
C ALA A 283 17.39 -0.01 -1.89
N GLU A 284 18.13 -0.27 -0.81
CA GLU A 284 19.09 0.67 -0.22
C GLU A 284 20.19 1.09 -1.19
N GLU A 285 20.72 0.16 -1.98
CA GLU A 285 21.72 0.50 -3.01
C GLU A 285 21.13 1.40 -4.11
N ILE A 286 19.89 1.14 -4.53
CA ILE A 286 19.18 1.90 -5.58
C ILE A 286 18.90 3.34 -5.13
N VAL A 287 18.40 3.52 -3.91
CA VAL A 287 18.09 4.86 -3.39
C VAL A 287 19.34 5.62 -2.93
N GLY A 288 20.46 4.92 -2.73
CA GLY A 288 21.75 5.53 -2.41
C GLY A 288 21.85 6.11 -0.99
N HIS A 289 20.89 5.82 -0.12
CA HIS A 289 20.90 6.22 1.29
C HIS A 289 20.41 5.07 2.19
N THR A 290 20.71 5.18 3.48
CA THR A 290 20.26 4.21 4.47
C THR A 290 18.73 4.12 4.53
N VAL A 291 18.19 2.91 4.44
CA VAL A 291 16.75 2.64 4.62
C VAL A 291 16.42 2.25 6.06
N PRO A 292 15.22 2.56 6.58
CA PRO A 292 14.87 2.42 7.99
C PRO A 292 14.46 0.99 8.41
N SER A 293 15.19 -0.02 7.94
CA SER A 293 14.99 -1.42 8.34
C SER A 293 16.00 -1.87 9.38
N ASN A 294 15.52 -2.26 10.56
CA ASN A 294 16.36 -2.85 11.59
C ASN A 294 16.78 -4.27 11.21
N LEU A 295 15.89 -5.02 10.54
CA LEU A 295 16.19 -6.39 10.16
C LEU A 295 17.27 -6.48 9.08
N LEU A 296 17.30 -5.54 8.13
CA LEU A 296 18.41 -5.42 7.17
C LEU A 296 19.76 -5.26 7.89
N ARG A 297 19.79 -4.57 9.03
CA ARG A 297 21.01 -4.36 9.83
C ARG A 297 21.37 -5.56 10.70
N ALA A 298 20.36 -6.18 11.31
CA ALA A 298 20.56 -7.27 12.27
C ALA A 298 20.75 -8.63 11.58
N GLY A 299 20.09 -8.87 10.45
CA GLY A 299 19.90 -10.20 9.85
C GLY A 299 18.92 -11.06 10.65
N ASP A 300 18.64 -12.27 10.15
CA ASP A 300 17.84 -13.26 10.88
C ASP A 300 18.57 -13.77 12.15
N ARG A 301 17.80 -14.39 13.06
CA ARG A 301 18.27 -14.99 14.32
C ARG A 301 19.33 -16.06 14.13
N LYS A 302 19.29 -16.79 13.01
CA LYS A 302 20.24 -17.86 12.69
C LYS A 302 21.24 -17.33 11.67
N ARG A 303 22.47 -17.10 12.10
CA ARG A 303 23.63 -16.91 11.20
C ARG A 303 24.44 -18.20 11.14
#